data_AF-A0A8S3ZUK2-F1
#
_entry.id   AF-A0A8S3ZUK2-F1
#
_cell.length_a   1.000
_cell.length_b   1.000
_cell.length_c   1.000
_cell.angle_alpha   90.00
_cell.angle_beta   90.00
_cell.angle_gamma   90.00
#
_symmetry.space_group_name_H-M   'P 1'
#
loop_
_entity.id
_entity.type
_entity.pdbx_description
1 polymer ?
#
loop_
_entity_poly.entity_id
_entity_poly.type
_entity_poly.pdbx_seq_one_letter_code
_entity_poly.pdbx_strand_id
1 'polypeptide(L)'
;NRDSDVSRTMSAGNNVSRTRRTGNNVSRTKSTGNNVSRPRSTGNNVSRTKSTGNNVSRPRSTGNNVYRTMSTWNTISRTRSTGNNVSRTRSTRNNISRTMSTGNNVSRTRSIGNNVSKTRSTWNNISRTRSTGNNVSRTRSTGNNVSRTMSTENNVSRTRSIGNNVSRTRSIGNNVSRTRSTGNNVSRTRSTGNNVSRTSSTENNVSKTRSTGNNVSRTRSTGNNVSRTRSTGNNVSRTMSTENNVSRTRSTGNNVSRPRSTGNNVFRPRSTENNVSRTMSKGTMYLGQGA
;
A
#
# COMPACT_ATOMS: atom_id res chain seq x y z
N ASN A 1 16.69 39.07 9.71
CA ASN A 1 15.71 37.97 9.78
C ASN A 1 15.60 37.45 11.21
N ARG A 2 14.44 37.59 11.86
CA ARG A 2 14.19 37.09 13.23
C ARG A 2 13.55 35.70 13.18
N ASP A 3 14.08 34.76 13.98
CA ASP A 3 13.48 33.44 14.21
C ASP A 3 12.28 33.55 15.17
N SER A 4 11.20 32.79 14.93
CA SER A 4 10.00 32.80 15.79
C SER A 4 9.47 31.39 16.11
N ASP A 5 9.29 31.04 17.40
CA ASP A 5 8.70 29.75 17.84
C ASP A 5 7.46 29.94 18.72
N VAL A 6 6.39 29.20 18.44
CA VAL A 6 5.07 29.33 19.08
C VAL A 6 4.53 27.97 19.54
N SER A 7 4.11 27.84 20.82
CA SER A 7 3.51 26.58 21.30
C SER A 7 2.40 26.69 22.36
N ARG A 8 1.49 25.69 22.40
CA ARG A 8 0.47 25.51 23.46
C ARG A 8 0.21 24.03 23.81
N THR A 9 -0.02 23.69 25.08
CA THR A 9 -0.27 22.33 25.58
C THR A 9 -1.42 22.29 26.61
N MET A 10 -2.16 21.17 26.71
CA MET A 10 -3.18 20.90 27.75
C MET A 10 -3.14 19.41 28.12
N SER A 11 -3.27 18.98 29.39
CA SER A 11 -3.32 17.54 29.75
C SER A 11 -4.04 17.25 31.08
N ALA A 12 -4.50 16.00 31.29
CA ALA A 12 -5.17 15.53 32.52
C ALA A 12 -4.90 14.04 32.80
N GLY A 13 -4.57 13.69 34.06
CA GLY A 13 -3.88 12.43 34.42
C GLY A 13 -2.36 12.54 34.26
N ASN A 14 -1.60 11.45 34.45
CA ASN A 14 -0.12 11.49 34.44
C ASN A 14 0.44 11.68 33.02
N ASN A 15 0.63 12.94 32.60
CA ASN A 15 1.04 13.32 31.25
C ASN A 15 2.35 14.10 31.22
N VAL A 16 3.24 13.76 30.28
CA VAL A 16 4.58 14.37 30.18
C VAL A 16 4.84 14.95 28.78
N SER A 17 5.23 16.23 28.72
CA SER A 17 5.47 16.96 27.46
C SER A 17 6.79 17.74 27.47
N ARG A 18 7.62 17.60 26.41
CA ARG A 18 8.92 18.32 26.23
C ARG A 18 9.21 18.58 24.75
N THR A 19 9.55 19.82 24.38
CA THR A 19 9.72 20.35 23.01
C THR A 19 10.99 21.20 22.84
N ARG A 20 11.54 21.33 21.61
CA ARG A 20 12.71 22.19 21.23
C ARG A 20 12.61 22.59 19.73
N ARG A 21 13.06 23.79 19.32
CA ARG A 21 12.97 24.32 17.93
C ARG A 21 14.05 25.32 17.53
N THR A 22 14.09 25.66 16.23
CA THR A 22 15.01 26.62 15.57
C THR A 22 14.49 26.95 14.17
N GLY A 23 14.58 28.18 13.67
CA GLY A 23 13.78 28.65 12.53
C GLY A 23 12.35 29.05 12.92
N ASN A 24 11.53 29.48 11.97
CA ASN A 24 10.11 29.76 12.23
C ASN A 24 9.30 28.49 12.48
N ASN A 25 8.77 28.28 13.70
CA ASN A 25 8.07 27.04 14.06
C ASN A 25 6.80 27.23 14.89
N VAL A 26 5.88 26.26 14.78
CA VAL A 26 4.59 26.27 15.50
C VAL A 26 4.19 24.88 16.01
N SER A 27 3.63 24.77 17.21
CA SER A 27 3.14 23.47 17.73
C SER A 27 2.02 23.48 18.77
N ARG A 28 1.20 22.43 18.80
CA ARG A 28 0.10 22.29 19.79
C ARG A 28 -0.13 20.84 20.23
N THR A 29 -0.33 20.60 21.53
CA THR A 29 -0.51 19.26 22.17
C THR A 29 -1.80 19.22 23.02
N LYS A 30 -2.54 18.09 23.06
CA LYS A 30 -3.57 17.83 24.09
C LYS A 30 -3.65 16.35 24.49
N SER A 31 -3.72 16.01 25.79
CA SER A 31 -3.66 14.62 26.27
C SER A 31 -4.57 14.28 27.48
N THR A 32 -4.97 13.02 27.67
CA THR A 32 -5.88 12.60 28.78
C THR A 32 -5.66 11.12 29.16
N GLY A 33 -5.46 10.79 30.44
CA GLY A 33 -4.87 9.50 30.88
C GLY A 33 -3.33 9.54 30.86
N ASN A 34 -2.64 8.39 30.84
CA ASN A 34 -1.17 8.36 30.91
C ASN A 34 -0.51 8.55 29.53
N ASN A 35 -0.12 9.79 29.16
CA ASN A 35 0.34 10.07 27.79
C ASN A 35 1.62 10.92 27.68
N VAL A 36 2.33 10.74 26.57
CA VAL A 36 3.61 11.41 26.32
C VAL A 36 3.65 12.07 24.93
N SER A 37 3.73 13.41 24.90
CA SER A 37 3.83 14.23 23.68
C SER A 37 5.17 14.97 23.61
N ARG A 38 5.99 14.70 22.60
CA ARG A 38 7.34 15.30 22.51
C ARG A 38 7.75 15.66 21.07
N PRO A 39 7.19 16.74 20.48
CA PRO A 39 7.62 17.26 19.19
C PRO A 39 8.93 18.07 19.18
N ARG A 40 9.50 18.34 17.98
CA ARG A 40 10.78 19.06 17.76
C ARG A 40 10.99 19.41 16.28
N SER A 41 11.39 20.62 15.91
CA SER A 41 11.44 21.03 14.50
C SER A 41 12.46 22.13 14.15
N THR A 42 12.94 22.19 12.88
CA THR A 42 14.09 23.03 12.46
C THR A 42 13.92 23.63 11.04
N GLY A 43 13.90 24.96 10.89
CA GLY A 43 13.40 25.67 9.70
C GLY A 43 11.89 25.97 9.80
N ASN A 44 11.23 26.37 8.69
CA ASN A 44 9.78 26.68 8.65
C ASN A 44 8.90 25.44 8.91
N ASN A 45 8.44 25.18 10.14
CA ASN A 45 7.74 23.92 10.42
C ASN A 45 6.62 23.95 11.48
N VAL A 46 5.63 23.07 11.28
CA VAL A 46 4.47 22.93 12.16
C VAL A 46 4.33 21.50 12.69
N SER A 47 4.13 21.31 13.99
CA SER A 47 4.06 19.98 14.63
C SER A 47 2.95 19.88 15.68
N ARG A 48 1.92 19.03 15.48
CA ARG A 48 0.73 18.96 16.38
C ARG A 48 0.36 17.55 16.85
N THR A 49 -0.15 17.44 18.09
CA THR A 49 -0.28 16.17 18.83
C THR A 49 -1.62 16.03 19.58
N LYS A 50 -2.22 14.83 19.61
CA LYS A 50 -3.24 14.43 20.59
C LYS A 50 -3.05 12.97 21.08
N SER A 51 -3.51 12.67 22.30
CA SER A 51 -3.38 11.37 22.99
C SER A 51 -4.52 11.12 24.02
N THR A 52 -5.13 9.92 24.14
CA THR A 52 -6.24 9.67 25.11
C THR A 52 -6.33 8.20 25.58
N GLY A 53 -5.97 7.91 26.83
CA GLY A 53 -5.66 6.56 27.37
C GLY A 53 -4.18 6.44 27.73
N ASN A 54 -3.54 5.29 27.49
CA ASN A 54 -2.08 5.11 27.55
C ASN A 54 -1.45 5.40 26.18
N ASN A 55 -1.02 6.63 25.88
CA ASN A 55 -0.61 6.96 24.50
C ASN A 55 0.60 7.86 24.31
N VAL A 56 1.41 7.51 23.31
CA VAL A 56 2.59 8.28 22.91
C VAL A 56 2.37 8.90 21.55
N SER A 57 2.75 10.17 21.35
CA SER A 57 2.35 10.91 20.16
C SER A 57 3.41 12.00 19.84
N ARG A 58 4.31 11.77 18.86
CA ARG A 58 5.58 12.55 18.71
C ARG A 58 5.91 13.00 17.25
N PRO A 59 5.48 14.20 16.82
CA PRO A 59 5.80 14.82 15.51
C PRO A 59 7.13 15.56 15.44
N ARG A 60 7.86 15.55 14.31
CA ARG A 60 9.17 16.25 14.20
C ARG A 60 9.62 16.57 12.78
N SER A 61 10.31 17.71 12.58
CA SER A 61 10.47 18.43 11.29
C SER A 61 11.86 18.99 10.94
N THR A 62 12.20 19.15 9.64
CA THR A 62 13.46 19.78 9.16
C THR A 62 13.35 20.35 7.73
N GLY A 63 13.39 21.68 7.52
CA GLY A 63 13.06 22.38 6.26
C GLY A 63 11.67 23.05 6.30
N ASN A 64 10.91 23.03 5.19
CA ASN A 64 9.49 23.46 5.09
C ASN A 64 8.51 22.30 5.36
N ASN A 65 8.19 21.95 6.63
CA ASN A 65 7.47 20.70 6.91
C ASN A 65 6.41 20.73 8.01
N VAL A 66 5.35 19.95 7.78
CA VAL A 66 4.16 19.94 8.63
C VAL A 66 3.76 18.54 9.09
N TYR A 67 3.33 18.44 10.34
CA TYR A 67 3.14 17.15 11.00
C TYR A 67 1.98 17.08 11.95
N ARG A 68 1.36 15.89 12.00
CA ARG A 68 0.35 15.61 13.01
C ARG A 68 0.31 14.18 13.51
N THR A 69 -0.08 14.08 14.77
CA THR A 69 0.06 12.86 15.57
C THR A 69 -1.14 12.73 16.50
N MET A 70 -1.77 11.56 16.56
CA MET A 70 -3.07 11.36 17.23
C MET A 70 -3.15 9.93 17.79
N SER A 71 -3.53 9.71 19.04
CA SER A 71 -3.53 8.36 19.64
C SER A 71 -4.68 8.18 20.63
N THR A 72 -5.36 7.03 20.70
CA THR A 72 -6.33 6.70 21.79
C THR A 72 -6.32 5.22 22.20
N TRP A 73 -6.79 4.90 23.41
CA TRP A 73 -6.57 3.62 24.12
C TRP A 73 -5.07 3.39 24.40
N ASN A 74 -4.47 2.28 23.98
CA ASN A 74 -3.08 1.91 24.28
C ASN A 74 -2.19 2.04 23.02
N THR A 75 -1.89 3.27 22.56
CA THR A 75 -1.47 3.49 21.17
C THR A 75 -0.43 4.57 20.89
N ILE A 76 0.30 4.38 19.77
CA ILE A 76 1.57 5.06 19.54
C ILE A 76 1.62 5.72 18.17
N SER A 77 1.70 7.06 18.19
CA SER A 77 1.77 7.90 17.02
C SER A 77 3.09 8.69 16.90
N ARG A 78 3.52 9.00 15.66
CA ARG A 78 4.78 9.72 15.35
C ARG A 78 4.71 10.54 14.06
N THR A 79 5.82 11.07 13.52
CA THR A 79 5.89 11.69 12.17
C THR A 79 7.34 12.14 11.79
N ARG A 80 7.69 12.19 10.47
CA ARG A 80 8.90 12.79 9.79
C ARG A 80 8.78 12.58 8.25
N SER A 81 8.91 13.38 7.18
CA SER A 81 9.36 14.70 6.66
C SER A 81 10.79 15.19 6.81
N THR A 82 11.33 15.78 5.74
CA THR A 82 12.49 16.71 5.69
C THR A 82 12.59 17.28 4.25
N GLY A 83 12.46 18.60 4.02
CA GLY A 83 12.28 19.26 2.70
C GLY A 83 10.97 20.08 2.61
N ASN A 84 10.23 20.06 1.48
CA ASN A 84 8.84 20.58 1.33
C ASN A 84 7.78 19.46 1.55
N ASN A 85 7.24 19.29 2.76
CA ASN A 85 6.66 17.95 3.08
C ASN A 85 5.68 17.83 4.26
N VAL A 86 4.64 17.00 4.10
CA VAL A 86 3.55 16.87 5.09
C VAL A 86 3.17 15.44 5.46
N SER A 87 3.36 15.09 6.73
CA SER A 87 3.36 13.70 7.24
C SER A 87 2.39 13.55 8.43
N ARG A 88 1.82 12.34 8.68
CA ARG A 88 0.73 12.16 9.70
C ARG A 88 0.40 10.76 10.28
N THR A 89 0.72 10.51 11.54
CA THR A 89 0.34 9.24 12.22
C THR A 89 -0.93 9.39 13.05
N ARG A 90 -1.85 8.41 13.02
CA ARG A 90 -2.99 8.30 13.96
C ARG A 90 -3.13 6.87 14.48
N SER A 91 -3.57 6.65 15.72
CA SER A 91 -3.71 5.33 16.32
C SER A 91 -4.89 5.28 17.32
N THR A 92 -5.56 4.14 17.48
CA THR A 92 -6.83 3.92 18.24
C THR A 92 -7.08 2.43 18.64
N ARG A 93 -6.90 1.99 19.91
CA ARG A 93 -7.02 0.59 20.45
C ARG A 93 -6.00 -0.46 19.91
N ASN A 94 -4.96 -0.80 20.69
CA ASN A 94 -3.75 -1.59 20.32
C ASN A 94 -3.04 -1.16 19.03
N ASN A 95 -3.43 0.01 18.54
CA ASN A 95 -3.12 0.55 17.25
C ASN A 95 -1.76 1.25 17.19
N ILE A 96 -1.26 1.29 15.97
CA ILE A 96 -0.35 2.28 15.42
C ILE A 96 -1.03 2.74 14.09
N SER A 97 -0.78 3.91 13.50
CA SER A 97 -1.01 4.10 12.04
C SER A 97 -0.18 5.28 11.55
N ARG A 98 1.10 5.01 11.20
CA ARG A 98 2.13 6.00 10.80
C ARG A 98 1.76 6.96 9.60
N THR A 99 2.46 8.07 9.35
CA THR A 99 2.70 8.62 7.97
C THR A 99 4.01 9.41 8.04
N MET A 100 4.72 9.56 6.92
CA MET A 100 6.09 10.10 6.78
C MET A 100 6.20 10.95 5.50
N SER A 101 7.40 11.42 5.11
CA SER A 101 7.67 12.35 3.98
C SER A 101 9.19 12.69 3.88
N THR A 102 9.67 13.48 2.88
CA THR A 102 11.10 13.87 2.55
C THR A 102 11.34 14.43 1.11
N GLY A 103 11.93 15.60 0.87
CA GLY A 103 12.02 16.21 -0.47
C GLY A 103 10.67 16.81 -0.88
N ASN A 104 9.93 16.16 -1.78
CA ASN A 104 8.45 16.22 -1.83
C ASN A 104 7.81 14.85 -1.43
N ASN A 105 8.56 13.96 -0.75
CA ASN A 105 8.04 12.66 -0.29
C ASN A 105 6.84 12.84 0.67
N VAL A 106 6.03 11.80 0.78
CA VAL A 106 4.93 11.57 1.71
C VAL A 106 4.80 10.03 1.67
N SER A 107 5.35 9.20 2.59
CA SER A 107 4.52 8.54 3.61
C SER A 107 5.08 7.22 4.15
N ARG A 108 4.87 6.86 5.43
CA ARG A 108 5.07 5.49 5.97
C ARG A 108 4.02 5.24 7.05
N THR A 109 3.08 4.30 6.87
CA THR A 109 2.03 3.90 7.83
C THR A 109 2.28 2.49 8.40
N ARG A 110 1.88 2.22 9.65
CA ARG A 110 2.09 0.94 10.36
C ARG A 110 1.04 0.76 11.44
N SER A 111 0.44 -0.42 11.54
CA SER A 111 -0.80 -0.73 12.26
C SER A 111 -0.77 -2.12 12.92
N ILE A 112 -1.50 -2.27 14.03
CA ILE A 112 -1.66 -3.45 14.92
C ILE A 112 -3.08 -3.42 15.56
N GLY A 113 -3.72 -4.55 15.86
CA GLY A 113 -5.10 -4.60 16.37
C GLY A 113 -6.13 -4.25 15.29
N ASN A 114 -7.38 -3.93 15.66
CA ASN A 114 -8.40 -3.52 14.67
C ASN A 114 -8.04 -2.15 14.06
N ASN A 115 -7.47 -2.12 12.84
CA ASN A 115 -6.63 -0.99 12.44
C ASN A 115 -6.63 -0.67 10.93
N VAL A 116 -6.20 0.55 10.61
CA VAL A 116 -6.17 1.10 9.25
C VAL A 116 -4.84 1.81 9.00
N SER A 117 -3.94 1.18 8.24
CA SER A 117 -2.76 1.85 7.70
C SER A 117 -3.00 2.41 6.29
N LYS A 118 -2.57 3.64 6.04
CA LYS A 118 -3.00 4.46 4.91
C LYS A 118 -1.90 5.47 4.51
N THR A 119 -1.07 5.07 3.57
CA THR A 119 0.19 5.72 3.21
C THR A 119 0.08 6.31 1.79
N ARG A 120 0.45 7.56 1.54
CA ARG A 120 0.26 8.18 0.21
C ARG A 120 1.41 9.10 -0.23
N SER A 121 1.91 8.91 -1.44
CA SER A 121 3.05 9.55 -2.11
C SER A 121 2.72 10.22 -3.48
N THR A 122 3.59 11.16 -3.90
CA THR A 122 3.56 12.17 -5.01
C THR A 122 4.96 12.77 -5.26
N TRP A 123 5.45 13.03 -6.49
CA TRP A 123 6.88 13.37 -6.79
C TRP A 123 7.85 12.22 -6.52
N ASN A 124 9.17 12.44 -6.37
CA ASN A 124 10.14 11.43 -5.93
C ASN A 124 9.73 10.90 -4.55
N ASN A 125 9.03 9.75 -4.48
CA ASN A 125 8.19 9.50 -3.32
C ASN A 125 7.89 8.02 -2.95
N ILE A 126 8.05 7.72 -1.66
CA ILE A 126 8.13 6.39 -1.08
C ILE A 126 7.01 6.24 -0.05
N SER A 127 6.07 5.33 -0.33
CA SER A 127 4.96 4.98 0.57
C SER A 127 5.04 3.52 1.07
N ARG A 128 5.13 3.34 2.40
CA ARG A 128 5.23 2.02 3.05
C ARG A 128 4.16 1.81 4.13
N THR A 129 3.21 0.90 3.87
CA THR A 129 2.02 0.54 4.66
C THR A 129 2.19 -0.84 5.30
N ARG A 130 1.74 -1.05 6.56
CA ARG A 130 1.75 -2.38 7.23
C ARG A 130 0.63 -2.47 8.26
N SER A 131 -0.15 -3.56 8.30
CA SER A 131 -1.14 -3.81 9.36
C SER A 131 -1.19 -5.27 9.82
N THR A 132 -1.70 -5.54 11.03
CA THR A 132 -1.86 -6.86 11.68
C THR A 132 -3.04 -6.76 12.67
N GLY A 133 -3.96 -7.72 12.71
CA GLY A 133 -5.33 -7.60 13.24
C GLY A 133 -6.40 -7.77 12.13
N ASN A 134 -7.65 -7.34 12.38
CA ASN A 134 -8.55 -7.00 11.28
C ASN A 134 -8.12 -5.65 10.68
N ASN A 135 -7.67 -5.59 9.42
CA ASN A 135 -7.14 -4.33 8.88
C ASN A 135 -7.43 -3.95 7.44
N VAL A 136 -7.31 -2.65 7.21
CA VAL A 136 -7.30 -2.02 5.88
C VAL A 136 -5.97 -1.33 5.64
N SER A 137 -5.16 -1.89 4.74
CA SER A 137 -3.85 -1.35 4.33
C SER A 137 -3.96 -0.71 2.95
N ARG A 138 -3.82 0.62 2.83
CA ARG A 138 -3.97 1.34 1.55
C ARG A 138 -2.76 2.20 1.22
N THR A 139 -2.28 2.07 -0.01
CA THR A 139 -1.06 2.72 -0.52
C THR A 139 -1.35 3.40 -1.85
N ARG A 140 -0.99 4.68 -2.03
CA ARG A 140 -1.14 5.39 -3.32
C ARG A 140 0.10 6.21 -3.64
N SER A 141 0.52 6.17 -4.91
CA SER A 141 1.78 6.74 -5.41
C SER A 141 1.61 7.41 -6.77
N THR A 142 2.37 8.47 -7.08
CA THR A 142 2.29 9.23 -8.35
C THR A 142 3.59 9.98 -8.68
N GLY A 143 4.14 9.77 -9.88
CA GLY A 143 5.52 10.15 -10.25
C GLY A 143 6.50 9.00 -9.96
N ASN A 144 7.80 9.29 -9.83
CA ASN A 144 8.86 8.32 -9.51
C ASN A 144 8.67 7.73 -8.09
N ASN A 145 7.98 6.59 -7.97
CA ASN A 145 7.45 6.15 -6.67
C ASN A 145 7.65 4.67 -6.33
N VAL A 146 7.73 4.40 -5.02
CA VAL A 146 7.81 3.05 -4.45
C VAL A 146 6.68 2.82 -3.44
N SER A 147 5.71 1.99 -3.82
CA SER A 147 4.58 1.55 -3.00
C SER A 147 4.84 0.18 -2.37
N ARG A 148 4.75 0.05 -1.05
CA ARG A 148 4.82 -1.26 -0.36
C ARG A 148 3.68 -1.44 0.64
N THR A 149 2.93 -2.54 0.51
CA THR A 149 1.76 -2.87 1.34
C THR A 149 1.90 -4.30 1.88
N MET A 150 1.72 -4.50 3.19
CA MET A 150 1.74 -5.84 3.82
C MET A 150 0.66 -5.95 4.90
N SER A 151 -0.06 -7.07 4.93
CA SER A 151 -1.21 -7.28 5.82
C SER A 151 -1.37 -8.78 6.17
N THR A 152 -1.91 -9.12 7.35
CA THR A 152 -2.01 -10.50 7.91
C THR A 152 -3.30 -10.68 8.70
N GLU A 153 -3.97 -11.84 8.59
CA GLU A 153 -5.36 -12.14 9.02
C GLU A 153 -6.41 -11.59 8.02
N ASN A 154 -7.59 -11.14 8.47
CA ASN A 154 -8.65 -10.56 7.64
C ASN A 154 -8.25 -9.16 7.11
N ASN A 155 -7.85 -9.04 5.84
CA ASN A 155 -7.32 -7.77 5.33
C ASN A 155 -7.71 -7.37 3.91
N VAL A 156 -7.84 -6.05 3.75
CA VAL A 156 -8.04 -5.39 2.46
C VAL A 156 -6.80 -4.56 2.11
N SER A 157 -5.96 -5.12 1.23
CA SER A 157 -4.75 -4.49 0.71
C SER A 157 -5.04 -3.82 -0.63
N ARG A 158 -4.99 -2.48 -0.72
CA ARG A 158 -5.22 -1.75 -1.99
C ARG A 158 -4.06 -0.82 -2.34
N THR A 159 -3.43 -1.06 -3.49
CA THR A 159 -2.28 -0.31 -3.99
C THR A 159 -2.60 0.33 -5.34
N ARG A 160 -2.30 1.62 -5.53
CA ARG A 160 -2.46 2.34 -6.82
C ARG A 160 -1.23 3.17 -7.16
N SER A 161 -0.77 3.06 -8.40
CA SER A 161 0.45 3.68 -8.92
C SER A 161 0.21 4.28 -10.31
N ILE A 162 0.83 5.42 -10.61
CA ILE A 162 0.71 6.17 -11.89
C ILE A 162 2.06 6.84 -12.22
N GLY A 163 2.56 6.63 -13.45
CA GLY A 163 3.92 6.97 -13.86
C GLY A 163 4.93 5.89 -13.47
N ASN A 164 6.23 6.21 -13.43
CA ASN A 164 7.32 5.25 -13.11
C ASN A 164 7.19 4.70 -11.67
N ASN A 165 6.63 3.49 -11.52
CA ASN A 165 6.24 2.96 -10.22
C ASN A 165 6.60 1.49 -9.98
N VAL A 166 7.04 1.21 -8.75
CA VAL A 166 7.17 -0.14 -8.22
C VAL A 166 6.10 -0.39 -7.14
N SER A 167 5.19 -1.34 -7.40
CA SER A 167 4.10 -1.70 -6.49
C SER A 167 4.20 -3.16 -6.03
N ARG A 168 4.34 -3.36 -4.71
CA ARG A 168 4.51 -4.71 -4.10
C ARG A 168 3.51 -4.93 -2.96
N THR A 169 2.65 -5.94 -3.11
CA THR A 169 1.60 -6.31 -2.14
C THR A 169 1.78 -7.77 -1.68
N ARG A 170 1.67 -8.02 -0.36
CA ARG A 170 1.76 -9.36 0.26
C ARG A 170 0.66 -9.53 1.31
N SER A 171 -0.07 -10.64 1.23
CA SER A 171 -1.28 -10.94 2.02
C SER A 171 -1.36 -12.42 2.40
N ILE A 172 -1.83 -12.74 3.62
CA ILE A 172 -1.95 -14.12 4.17
C ILE A 172 -3.21 -14.20 5.05
N GLY A 173 -4.02 -15.25 4.87
CA GLY A 173 -5.36 -15.41 5.47
C GLY A 173 -6.46 -14.96 4.51
N ASN A 174 -7.65 -14.61 5.02
CA ASN A 174 -8.76 -14.09 4.21
C ASN A 174 -8.43 -12.67 3.68
N ASN A 175 -8.03 -12.56 2.40
CA ASN A 175 -7.48 -11.31 1.88
C ASN A 175 -8.02 -10.88 0.51
N VAL A 176 -8.30 -9.59 0.39
CA VAL A 176 -8.63 -8.93 -0.89
C VAL A 176 -7.48 -8.01 -1.30
N SER A 177 -6.73 -8.43 -2.32
CA SER A 177 -5.59 -7.70 -2.89
C SER A 177 -5.97 -7.07 -4.24
N ARG A 178 -5.97 -5.74 -4.31
CA ARG A 178 -6.29 -4.99 -5.54
C ARG A 178 -5.15 -4.04 -5.92
N THR A 179 -4.62 -4.22 -7.13
CA THR A 179 -3.53 -3.40 -7.70
C THR A 179 -3.98 -2.79 -9.03
N ARG A 180 -3.74 -1.49 -9.23
CA ARG A 180 -3.98 -0.81 -10.52
C ARG A 180 -2.77 0.06 -10.89
N SER A 181 -2.33 -0.07 -12.14
CA SER A 181 -1.14 0.55 -12.71
C SER A 181 -1.42 1.13 -14.10
N THR A 182 -0.74 2.24 -14.42
CA THR A 182 -0.88 3.09 -15.63
C THR A 182 0.45 3.85 -15.79
N GLY A 183 1.03 3.89 -16.99
CA GLY A 183 2.45 4.20 -17.22
C GLY A 183 3.39 3.00 -16.99
N ASN A 184 4.70 3.23 -17.05
CA ASN A 184 5.74 2.21 -16.83
C ASN A 184 5.69 1.64 -15.39
N ASN A 185 5.09 0.46 -15.21
CA ASN A 185 4.81 -0.12 -13.89
C ASN A 185 5.29 -1.57 -13.73
N VAL A 186 5.88 -1.86 -12.57
CA VAL A 186 6.14 -3.23 -12.10
C VAL A 186 5.24 -3.56 -10.92
N SER A 187 4.31 -4.49 -11.13
CA SER A 187 3.30 -4.90 -10.14
C SER A 187 3.43 -6.37 -9.76
N ARG A 188 3.67 -6.65 -8.47
CA ARG A 188 3.89 -8.02 -7.94
C ARG A 188 2.96 -8.31 -6.75
N THR A 189 2.21 -9.41 -6.84
CA THR A 189 1.24 -9.87 -5.84
C THR A 189 1.53 -11.33 -5.46
N ARG A 190 1.52 -11.64 -4.15
CA ARG A 190 1.60 -13.02 -3.61
C ARG A 190 0.56 -13.23 -2.51
N SER A 191 -0.17 -14.34 -2.61
CA SER A 191 -1.41 -14.62 -1.88
C SER A 191 -1.44 -16.10 -1.42
N THR A 192 -1.98 -16.39 -0.23
CA THR A 192 -2.08 -17.75 0.33
C THR A 192 -3.29 -17.87 1.28
N GLY A 193 -4.06 -18.95 1.16
CA GLY A 193 -5.39 -19.10 1.78
C GLY A 193 -6.51 -18.58 0.86
N ASN A 194 -7.67 -18.24 1.40
CA ASN A 194 -8.80 -17.67 0.64
C ASN A 194 -8.48 -16.24 0.16
N ASN A 195 -8.13 -16.07 -1.13
CA ASN A 195 -7.72 -14.76 -1.66
C ASN A 195 -8.40 -14.37 -2.97
N VAL A 196 -8.81 -13.10 -3.04
CA VAL A 196 -9.25 -12.45 -4.28
C VAL A 196 -8.15 -11.48 -4.74
N SER A 197 -7.52 -11.80 -5.87
CA SER A 197 -6.44 -11.03 -6.47
C SER A 197 -6.91 -10.39 -7.79
N ARG A 198 -6.96 -9.05 -7.84
CA ARG A 198 -7.37 -8.30 -9.04
C ARG A 198 -6.28 -7.32 -9.46
N THR A 199 -5.75 -7.52 -10.67
CA THR A 199 -4.75 -6.66 -11.32
C THR A 199 -5.37 -6.06 -12.58
N SER A 200 -5.22 -4.75 -12.78
CA SER A 200 -5.49 -4.10 -14.06
C SER A 200 -4.33 -3.19 -14.42
N SER A 201 -3.90 -3.32 -15.66
CA SER A 201 -2.75 -2.63 -16.25
C SER A 201 -3.11 -2.06 -17.61
N THR A 202 -2.46 -0.96 -17.99
CA THR A 202 -2.63 -0.23 -19.24
C THR A 202 -1.29 0.41 -19.61
N GLU A 203 -0.91 0.38 -20.89
CA GLU A 203 0.44 0.66 -21.40
C GLU A 203 1.50 -0.38 -20.93
N ASN A 204 2.78 0.01 -20.87
CA ASN A 204 3.92 -0.85 -20.57
C ASN A 204 3.92 -1.37 -19.11
N ASN A 205 3.38 -2.58 -18.89
CA ASN A 205 3.34 -3.18 -17.54
C ASN A 205 3.89 -4.61 -17.49
N VAL A 206 4.61 -4.90 -16.42
CA VAL A 206 4.98 -6.27 -16.03
C VAL A 206 4.17 -6.68 -14.80
N SER A 207 3.30 -7.67 -14.97
CA SER A 207 2.45 -8.22 -13.90
C SER A 207 2.82 -9.68 -13.58
N LYS A 208 3.07 -9.97 -12.30
CA LYS A 208 3.42 -11.32 -11.82
C LYS A 208 2.60 -11.69 -10.58
N THR A 209 1.80 -12.76 -10.69
CA THR A 209 0.86 -13.25 -9.67
C THR A 209 1.18 -14.70 -9.30
N ARG A 210 1.27 -15.01 -8.00
CA ARG A 210 1.37 -16.39 -7.48
C ARG A 210 0.38 -16.62 -6.34
N SER A 211 -0.40 -17.69 -6.44
CA SER A 211 -1.47 -18.06 -5.51
C SER A 211 -1.49 -19.56 -5.19
N THR A 212 -1.98 -19.92 -4.00
CA THR A 212 -2.11 -21.32 -3.53
C THR A 212 -3.31 -21.43 -2.59
N GLY A 213 -4.09 -22.52 -2.71
CA GLY A 213 -5.39 -22.70 -2.06
C GLY A 213 -6.56 -22.15 -2.91
N ASN A 214 -7.68 -21.82 -2.27
CA ASN A 214 -8.87 -21.26 -2.95
C ASN A 214 -8.61 -19.81 -3.41
N ASN A 215 -8.41 -19.58 -4.71
CA ASN A 215 -8.07 -18.24 -5.23
C ASN A 215 -8.83 -17.83 -6.49
N VAL A 216 -9.29 -16.58 -6.51
CA VAL A 216 -9.85 -15.94 -7.71
C VAL A 216 -8.86 -14.88 -8.22
N SER A 217 -8.31 -15.12 -9.40
CA SER A 217 -7.36 -14.23 -10.09
C SER A 217 -8.01 -13.60 -11.32
N ARG A 218 -8.12 -12.27 -11.35
CA ARG A 218 -8.60 -11.52 -12.53
C ARG A 218 -7.55 -10.52 -13.00
N THR A 219 -7.10 -10.69 -14.23
CA THR A 219 -6.12 -9.83 -14.92
C THR A 219 -6.81 -9.14 -16.10
N ARG A 220 -6.64 -7.82 -16.23
CA ARG A 220 -6.99 -7.07 -17.45
C ARG A 220 -5.80 -6.24 -17.91
N SER A 221 -5.49 -6.33 -19.19
CA SER A 221 -4.34 -5.68 -19.83
C SER A 221 -4.75 -5.07 -21.19
N THR A 222 -4.13 -3.95 -21.52
CA THR A 222 -4.38 -3.12 -22.72
C THR A 222 -3.05 -2.43 -23.05
N GLY A 223 -2.59 -2.53 -24.30
CA GLY A 223 -1.24 -2.14 -24.72
C GLY A 223 -0.19 -3.22 -24.45
N ASN A 224 1.09 -2.83 -24.44
CA ASN A 224 2.25 -3.72 -24.35
C ASN A 224 2.44 -4.32 -22.93
N ASN A 225 1.69 -5.36 -22.56
CA ASN A 225 1.76 -5.97 -21.22
C ASN A 225 2.28 -7.41 -21.21
N VAL A 226 3.11 -7.73 -20.21
CA VAL A 226 3.48 -9.11 -19.90
C VAL A 226 2.78 -9.57 -18.63
N SER A 227 2.01 -10.66 -18.71
CA SER A 227 1.35 -11.30 -17.58
C SER A 227 1.86 -12.72 -17.33
N ARG A 228 2.19 -13.04 -16.07
CA ARG A 228 2.58 -14.40 -15.64
C ARG A 228 1.83 -14.80 -14.37
N THR A 229 1.06 -15.87 -14.47
CA THR A 229 0.24 -16.44 -13.39
C THR A 229 0.69 -17.86 -13.06
N ARG A 230 0.88 -18.16 -11.77
CA ARG A 230 1.04 -19.55 -11.29
C ARG A 230 0.10 -19.85 -10.12
N SER A 231 -0.69 -20.90 -10.27
CA SER A 231 -1.72 -21.36 -9.32
C SER A 231 -1.54 -22.81 -8.91
N THR A 232 -2.00 -23.15 -7.69
CA THR A 232 -2.05 -24.53 -7.17
C THR A 232 -3.28 -24.69 -6.26
N GLY A 233 -4.04 -25.78 -6.42
CA GLY A 233 -5.34 -26.01 -5.76
C GLY A 233 -6.52 -25.46 -6.56
N ASN A 234 -7.65 -25.19 -5.90
CA ASN A 234 -8.87 -24.67 -6.54
C ASN A 234 -8.70 -23.20 -6.99
N ASN A 235 -8.51 -22.94 -8.29
CA ASN A 235 -8.22 -21.59 -8.79
C ASN A 235 -9.09 -21.20 -10.01
N VAL A 236 -9.72 -20.03 -9.95
CA VAL A 236 -10.41 -19.41 -11.10
C VAL A 236 -9.56 -18.28 -11.65
N SER A 237 -9.09 -18.42 -12.89
CA SER A 237 -8.35 -17.41 -13.64
C SER A 237 -9.19 -16.82 -14.78
N ARG A 238 -9.24 -15.49 -14.85
CA ARG A 238 -9.82 -14.75 -16.00
C ARG A 238 -8.82 -13.70 -16.47
N THR A 239 -8.42 -13.79 -17.73
CA THR A 239 -7.49 -12.85 -18.37
C THR A 239 -8.20 -12.18 -19.53
N MET A 240 -8.12 -10.86 -19.64
CA MET A 240 -8.64 -10.12 -20.79
C MET A 240 -7.55 -9.18 -21.29
N SER A 241 -7.19 -9.27 -22.56
CA SER A 241 -6.01 -8.62 -23.14
C SER A 241 -6.34 -7.97 -24.48
N THR A 242 -5.98 -6.70 -24.67
CA THR A 242 -6.16 -5.98 -25.95
C THR A 242 -4.84 -5.40 -26.44
N GLU A 243 -4.63 -5.43 -27.76
CA GLU A 243 -3.34 -5.16 -28.41
C GLU A 243 -2.25 -6.18 -28.00
N ASN A 244 -0.99 -5.76 -27.87
CA ASN A 244 0.19 -6.62 -27.79
C ASN A 244 0.45 -7.20 -26.38
N ASN A 245 -0.19 -8.30 -25.97
CA ASN A 245 0.04 -8.88 -24.64
C ASN A 245 0.52 -10.34 -24.67
N VAL A 246 1.56 -10.63 -23.89
CA VAL A 246 2.05 -12.00 -23.66
C VAL A 246 1.57 -12.50 -22.30
N SER A 247 0.80 -13.59 -22.29
CA SER A 247 0.16 -14.15 -21.10
C SER A 247 0.53 -15.63 -20.90
N ARG A 248 1.28 -15.94 -19.85
CA ARG A 248 1.66 -17.32 -19.49
C ARG A 248 1.01 -17.76 -18.18
N THR A 249 0.33 -18.90 -18.21
CA THR A 249 -0.34 -19.50 -17.04
C THR A 249 0.23 -20.89 -16.79
N ARG A 250 0.60 -21.22 -15.54
CA ARG A 250 0.87 -22.62 -15.13
C ARG A 250 0.04 -22.98 -13.91
N SER A 251 -0.65 -24.12 -13.98
CA SER A 251 -1.69 -24.51 -13.01
C SER A 251 -1.64 -25.98 -12.64
N THR A 252 -2.04 -26.26 -11.40
CA THR A 252 -2.07 -27.57 -10.73
C THR A 252 -3.26 -27.51 -9.73
N GLY A 253 -3.92 -28.61 -9.38
CA GLY A 253 -5.25 -28.63 -8.76
C GLY A 253 -6.39 -28.40 -9.76
N ASN A 254 -7.63 -28.28 -9.26
CA ASN A 254 -8.79 -27.92 -10.08
C ASN A 254 -8.72 -26.45 -10.54
N ASN A 255 -8.58 -26.22 -11.85
CA ASN A 255 -8.43 -24.88 -12.42
C ASN A 255 -9.54 -24.55 -13.44
N VAL A 256 -9.99 -23.30 -13.44
CA VAL A 256 -10.88 -22.76 -14.49
C VAL A 256 -10.21 -21.55 -15.12
N SER A 257 -10.01 -21.58 -16.44
CA SER A 257 -9.22 -20.60 -17.20
C SER A 257 -10.04 -19.98 -18.33
N ARG A 258 -10.34 -18.68 -18.24
CA ARG A 258 -11.11 -17.96 -19.28
C ARG A 258 -10.33 -16.76 -19.82
N PRO A 259 -9.42 -16.96 -20.80
CA PRO A 259 -8.79 -15.88 -21.56
C PRO A 259 -9.75 -15.29 -22.60
N ARG A 260 -9.67 -13.98 -22.83
CA ARG A 260 -10.28 -13.29 -23.99
C ARG A 260 -9.31 -12.27 -24.56
N SER A 261 -9.24 -12.14 -25.88
CA SER A 261 -8.29 -11.26 -26.54
C SER A 261 -8.76 -10.60 -27.84
N THR A 262 -8.12 -9.48 -28.18
CA THR A 262 -8.34 -8.74 -29.43
C THR A 262 -7.03 -8.05 -29.84
N GLY A 263 -6.57 -8.27 -31.06
CA GLY A 263 -5.23 -7.87 -31.52
C GLY A 263 -4.13 -8.84 -31.05
N ASN A 264 -2.87 -8.51 -31.35
CA ASN A 264 -1.70 -9.40 -31.39
C ASN A 264 -1.25 -9.94 -30.01
N ASN A 265 -2.06 -10.82 -29.43
CA ASN A 265 -1.78 -11.44 -28.14
C ASN A 265 -1.12 -12.82 -28.31
N VAL A 266 -0.39 -13.26 -27.28
CA VAL A 266 0.18 -14.61 -27.18
C VAL A 266 -0.22 -15.26 -25.86
N PHE A 267 -0.88 -16.41 -25.91
CA PHE A 267 -1.25 -17.19 -24.72
C PHE A 267 -0.50 -18.52 -24.66
N ARG A 268 0.20 -18.81 -23.55
CA ARG A 268 0.90 -20.08 -23.31
C ARG A 268 0.49 -20.68 -21.95
N PRO A 269 -0.64 -21.41 -21.87
CA PRO A 269 -1.04 -22.16 -20.68
C PRO A 269 -0.38 -23.55 -20.61
N ARG A 270 -0.23 -24.09 -19.40
CA ARG A 270 0.11 -25.49 -19.11
C ARG A 270 -0.51 -25.92 -17.78
N SER A 271 -1.27 -27.00 -17.76
CA SER A 271 -1.75 -27.68 -16.56
C SER A 271 -0.88 -28.91 -16.22
N THR A 272 -1.18 -29.55 -15.09
CA THR A 272 -0.73 -30.92 -14.75
C THR A 272 -1.84 -31.75 -14.09
N GLU A 273 -3.04 -31.17 -13.94
CA GLU A 273 -4.23 -31.69 -13.25
C GLU A 273 -5.48 -30.96 -13.81
N ASN A 274 -6.68 -31.43 -13.45
CA ASN A 274 -8.02 -30.93 -13.82
C ASN A 274 -8.10 -29.43 -14.22
N ASN A 275 -8.39 -29.13 -15.49
CA ASN A 275 -8.38 -27.76 -16.01
C ASN A 275 -9.47 -27.50 -17.08
N VAL A 276 -10.43 -26.63 -16.76
CA VAL A 276 -11.52 -26.22 -17.68
C VAL A 276 -11.17 -24.90 -18.36
N SER A 277 -11.07 -24.90 -19.69
CA SER A 277 -10.61 -23.75 -20.51
C SER A 277 -11.70 -23.24 -21.45
N ARG A 278 -11.97 -21.93 -21.49
CA ARG A 278 -12.80 -21.28 -22.53
C ARG A 278 -12.21 -19.96 -23.01
N THR A 279 -11.67 -19.98 -24.23
CA THR A 279 -11.06 -18.85 -24.94
C THR A 279 -12.09 -18.14 -25.84
N MET A 280 -11.96 -16.83 -26.06
CA MET A 280 -12.61 -16.11 -27.18
C MET A 280 -11.65 -15.05 -27.73
N SER A 281 -11.41 -15.00 -29.04
CA SER A 281 -10.36 -14.13 -29.59
C SER A 281 -10.58 -13.60 -31.01
N LYS A 282 -9.93 -12.47 -31.34
CA LYS A 282 -9.64 -12.03 -32.72
C LYS A 282 -8.15 -11.63 -32.82
N GLY A 283 -7.41 -12.23 -33.76
CA GLY A 283 -6.00 -11.87 -34.07
C GLY A 283 -4.95 -12.30 -33.03
N THR A 284 -4.95 -13.55 -32.55
CA THR A 284 -4.11 -13.98 -31.40
C THR A 284 -3.50 -15.35 -31.61
N MET A 285 -2.23 -15.51 -31.22
CA MET A 285 -1.51 -16.77 -31.25
C MET A 285 -1.68 -17.54 -29.92
N TYR A 286 -1.99 -18.83 -29.98
CA TYR A 286 -2.17 -19.69 -28.81
C TYR A 286 -1.19 -20.86 -28.88
N LEU A 287 -0.33 -20.98 -27.88
CA LEU A 287 0.72 -22.00 -27.80
C LEU A 287 0.40 -22.91 -26.60
N GLY A 288 -0.50 -23.87 -26.81
CA GLY A 288 -0.81 -24.88 -25.80
C GLY A 288 0.32 -25.91 -25.70
N GLN A 289 0.66 -26.32 -24.48
CA GLN A 289 1.29 -27.62 -24.24
C GLN A 289 0.54 -28.27 -23.07
N GLY A 290 -0.35 -29.19 -23.42
CA GLY A 290 -0.95 -30.13 -22.48
C GLY A 290 0.05 -31.24 -22.15
N ALA A 291 -0.06 -31.72 -20.92
CA ALA A 291 0.34 -33.02 -20.40
C ALA A 291 -0.66 -33.30 -19.27
#